data_AF-A0A259L2A5-F1
#
_entry.id   AF-A0A259L2A5-F1
#
_cell.length_a   1.000
_cell.length_b   1.000
_cell.length_c   1.000
_cell.angle_alpha   90.00
_cell.angle_beta   90.00
_cell.angle_gamma   90.00
#
_symmetry.space_group_name_H-M   'P 1'
#
loop_
_entity.id
_entity.type
_entity.pdbx_description
1 polymer ?
#
loop_
_entity_poly.entity_id
_entity_poly.type
_entity_poly.pdbx_seq_one_letter_code
_entity_poly.pdbx_strand_id
1 'polypeptide(L)'
;MPVLVVAGQRDHLAGDPEELEYMGIRDYFEGGCFCLIEWPERGQSVLPEPDLNVHLEREGAGRSVVIRAGSEQGAKLLNSIELTGPES
;
A
#
# COMPACT_ATOMS: atom_id res chain seq x y z
N MET A 1 -13.77 0.77 -2.99
CA MET A 1 -12.75 1.25 -3.95
C MET A 1 -11.43 0.72 -3.45
N PRO A 2 -10.59 0.08 -4.29
CA PRO A 2 -9.45 -0.69 -3.78
C PRO A 2 -8.34 0.24 -3.27
N VAL A 3 -8.13 0.28 -1.97
CA VAL A 3 -7.01 0.97 -1.32
C VAL A 3 -5.90 -0.06 -1.07
N LEU A 4 -4.74 0.15 -1.68
CA LEU A 4 -3.55 -0.67 -1.50
C LEU A 4 -2.55 0.07 -0.62
N VAL A 5 -2.25 -0.48 0.54
CA VAL A 5 -1.24 0.06 1.44
C VAL A 5 0.01 -0.80 1.36
N VAL A 6 1.16 -0.18 1.07
CA VAL A 6 2.48 -0.82 1.05
C VAL A 6 3.29 -0.31 2.23
N ALA A 7 3.55 -1.21 3.18
CA ALA A 7 4.54 -1.02 4.22
C ALA A 7 5.92 -1.43 3.67
N GLY A 8 6.75 -0.44 3.31
CA GLY A 8 8.14 -0.64 2.89
C GLY A 8 9.13 -0.43 4.04
N GLN A 9 10.23 -1.19 4.05
CA GLN A 9 11.35 -0.95 4.99
C GLN A 9 12.15 0.32 4.61
N ARG A 10 12.31 1.21 5.61
CA ARG A 10 12.88 2.58 5.65
C ARG A 10 14.17 2.86 4.85
N ASP A 11 14.27 4.09 4.34
CA ASP A 11 15.38 5.05 4.60
C ASP A 11 14.98 6.48 4.17
N HIS A 12 14.78 7.38 5.15
CA HIS A 12 14.61 8.85 5.04
C HIS A 12 13.57 9.43 4.06
N LEU A 13 12.42 9.89 4.58
CA LEU A 13 11.79 11.11 4.08
C LEU A 13 11.04 11.83 5.21
N ALA A 14 11.41 13.05 5.53
CA ALA A 14 10.63 13.95 6.38
C ALA A 14 9.41 14.45 5.60
N GLY A 15 8.26 14.59 6.26
CA GLY A 15 6.98 14.92 5.63
C GLY A 15 5.86 14.78 6.66
N ASP A 16 5.36 15.89 7.14
CA ASP A 16 4.40 15.93 8.24
C ASP A 16 3.03 15.37 7.77
N PRO A 17 2.32 14.53 8.54
CA PRO A 17 0.94 14.13 8.26
C PRO A 17 0.01 15.29 7.81
N GLU A 18 0.22 16.50 8.33
CA GLU A 18 -0.55 17.69 7.97
C GLU A 18 -0.32 18.14 6.50
N GLU A 19 0.86 17.91 5.92
CA GLU A 19 1.14 18.28 4.51
C GLU A 19 0.33 17.42 3.53
N LEU A 20 0.06 16.15 3.85
CA LEU A 20 -0.73 15.24 3.02
C LEU A 20 -2.19 15.67 2.90
N GLU A 21 -2.75 16.25 3.96
CA GLU A 21 -4.12 16.77 3.96
C GLU A 21 -4.22 18.07 3.15
N TYR A 22 -3.18 18.91 3.17
CA TYR A 22 -3.07 20.11 2.33
C TYR A 22 -2.89 19.81 0.82
N MET A 23 -2.35 18.64 0.45
CA MET A 23 -2.17 18.24 -0.95
C MET A 23 -3.45 17.71 -1.63
N GLY A 24 -4.60 17.70 -0.92
CA GLY A 24 -5.87 17.24 -1.50
C GLY A 24 -5.96 15.72 -1.64
N ILE A 25 -5.32 14.95 -0.76
CA ILE A 25 -5.32 13.47 -0.80
C ILE A 25 -6.73 12.87 -0.81
N ARG A 26 -7.73 13.59 -0.27
CA ARG A 26 -9.14 13.18 -0.24
C ARG A 26 -9.74 13.06 -1.65
N ASP A 27 -9.36 13.93 -2.58
CA ASP A 27 -9.88 13.92 -3.96
C ASP A 27 -9.32 12.74 -4.78
N TYR A 28 -8.18 12.17 -4.37
CA TYR A 28 -7.59 10.98 -5.02
C TYR A 28 -8.35 9.69 -4.72
N PHE A 29 -9.15 9.66 -3.64
CA PHE A 29 -9.94 8.49 -3.25
C PHE A 29 -11.35 8.47 -3.86
N GLU A 30 -11.79 9.54 -4.54
CA GLU A 30 -13.14 9.65 -5.09
C GLU A 30 -13.25 9.16 -6.55
N GLY A 31 -12.16 9.20 -7.33
CA GLY A 31 -12.07 8.61 -8.66
C GLY A 31 -11.59 7.16 -8.58
N GLY A 32 -12.06 6.25 -9.45
CA GLY A 32 -11.75 4.80 -9.52
C GLY A 32 -10.26 4.39 -9.67
N CYS A 33 -9.37 5.08 -8.99
CA CYS A 33 -7.93 4.95 -8.97
C CYS A 33 -7.50 3.90 -7.95
N PHE A 34 -6.39 3.22 -8.24
CA PHE A 34 -5.67 2.44 -7.25
C PHE A 34 -4.79 3.39 -6.45
N CYS A 35 -5.02 3.47 -5.14
CA CYS A 35 -4.17 4.25 -4.26
C CYS A 35 -3.08 3.36 -3.69
N LEU A 36 -1.82 3.72 -3.94
CA LEU A 36 -0.64 3.08 -3.35
C LEU A 36 -0.10 3.99 -2.26
N ILE A 37 -0.21 3.56 -1.00
CA ILE A 37 0.27 4.37 0.13
C ILE A 37 1.53 3.73 0.68
N GLU A 38 2.65 4.45 0.58
CA GLU A 38 3.90 4.10 1.24
C GLU A 38 3.90 4.69 2.67
N TRP A 39 4.22 3.85 3.66
CA TRP A 39 4.26 4.21 5.10
C TRP A 39 2.92 4.68 5.70
N PRO A 40 1.91 3.78 5.78
CA PRO A 40 0.60 4.10 6.35
C PRO A 40 0.66 4.63 7.79
N GLU A 41 1.71 4.30 8.53
CA GLU A 41 1.93 4.74 9.91
C GLU A 41 1.98 6.27 10.06
N ARG A 42 2.30 7.01 9.00
CA ARG A 42 2.36 8.48 9.03
C ARG A 42 1.01 9.14 8.84
N GLY A 43 0.01 8.41 8.36
CA GLY A 43 -1.35 8.92 8.09
C GLY A 43 -2.44 8.20 8.88
N GLN A 44 -2.10 7.52 9.99
CA GLN A 44 -3.04 6.66 10.72
C GLN A 44 -4.37 7.32 11.12
N SER A 45 -4.42 8.64 11.30
CA SER A 45 -5.64 9.38 11.64
C SER A 45 -6.53 9.74 10.44
N VAL A 46 -6.02 9.66 9.21
CA VAL A 46 -6.67 10.17 7.99
C VAL A 46 -6.81 9.13 6.89
N LEU A 47 -6.08 8.02 6.97
CA LEU A 47 -6.12 6.97 5.96
C LEU A 47 -7.30 6.02 6.18
N PRO A 48 -8.02 5.62 5.10
CA PRO A 48 -9.04 4.57 5.19
C PRO A 48 -8.39 3.19 5.46
N GLU A 49 -9.19 2.24 5.94
CA GLU A 49 -8.76 0.85 6.04
C GLU A 49 -8.41 0.29 4.65
N PRO A 50 -7.25 -0.38 4.49
CA PRO A 50 -6.84 -0.90 3.19
C PRO A 50 -7.54 -2.20 2.82
N ASP A 51 -7.79 -2.40 1.52
CA ASP A 51 -8.21 -3.68 0.96
C ASP A 51 -7.05 -4.67 0.93
N LEU A 52 -5.82 -4.19 0.71
CA LEU A 52 -4.60 -5.00 0.71
C LEU A 52 -3.49 -4.32 1.54
N ASN A 53 -2.83 -5.09 2.40
CA ASN A 53 -1.63 -4.70 3.13
C ASN A 53 -0.44 -5.51 2.60
N VAL A 54 0.57 -4.83 2.07
CA VAL A 54 1.79 -5.45 1.54
C VAL A 54 2.95 -5.10 2.45
N HIS A 55 3.65 -6.12 2.93
CA HIS A 55 4.82 -5.99 3.77
C HIS A 55 6.05 -6.55 3.05
N LEU A 56 7.08 -5.73 2.89
CA LEU A 56 8.33 -6.09 2.22
C LEU A 56 9.48 -6.12 3.23
N GLU A 57 10.24 -7.20 3.26
CA GLU A 57 11.45 -7.31 4.10
C GLU A 57 12.65 -7.74 3.28
N ARG A 58 13.86 -7.34 3.71
CA ARG A 58 15.10 -7.86 3.13
C ARG A 58 15.32 -9.31 3.56
N GLU A 59 15.58 -10.18 2.59
CA GLU A 59 15.94 -11.58 2.82
C GLU A 59 17.20 -11.92 2.03
N GLY A 60 18.36 -11.83 2.70
CA GLY A 60 19.67 -12.02 2.07
C GLY A 60 19.92 -11.02 0.93
N ALA A 61 20.15 -11.54 -0.28
CA ALA A 61 20.31 -10.74 -1.50
C ALA A 61 18.97 -10.35 -2.16
N GLY A 62 17.85 -10.91 -1.67
CA GLY A 62 16.52 -10.69 -2.20
C GLY A 62 15.61 -9.92 -1.25
N ARG A 63 14.30 -10.01 -1.51
CA ARG A 63 13.24 -9.46 -0.67
C ARG A 63 12.16 -10.52 -0.48
N SER A 64 11.64 -10.61 0.73
CA SER A 64 10.41 -11.34 1.01
C SER A 64 9.23 -10.37 0.94
N VAL A 65 8.08 -10.87 0.50
CA VAL A 65 6.84 -10.11 0.42
C VAL A 65 5.73 -10.89 1.09
N VAL A 66 4.99 -10.24 1.99
CA VAL A 66 3.77 -10.77 2.59
C VAL A 66 2.62 -9.85 2.21
N ILE A 67 1.62 -10.39 1.50
CA ILE A 67 0.42 -9.65 1.11
C ILE A 67 -0.77 -10.20 1.90
N ARG A 68 -1.57 -9.32 2.52
CA ARG A 68 -2.76 -9.67 3.32
C ARG A 68 -3.97 -8.89 2.82
N ALA A 69 -5.10 -9.57 2.64
CA ALA A 69 -6.38 -8.89 2.42
C ALA A 69 -6.94 -8.33 3.71
N GLY A 70 -7.36 -7.06 3.67
CA GLY A 70 -8.18 -6.41 4.70
C GLY A 70 -9.67 -6.41 4.38
N SER A 71 -10.06 -6.75 3.14
CA SER A 71 -11.47 -6.75 2.69
C SER A 71 -11.81 -7.91 1.75
N GLU A 72 -13.11 -8.12 1.48
CA GLU A 72 -13.56 -9.06 0.44
C GLU A 72 -13.06 -8.69 -0.97
N GLN A 73 -12.99 -7.39 -1.26
CA GLN A 73 -12.47 -6.90 -2.54
C GLN A 73 -10.97 -7.21 -2.65
N GLY A 74 -10.21 -7.01 -1.58
CA GLY A 74 -8.80 -7.39 -1.48
C GLY A 74 -8.58 -8.90 -1.64
N ALA A 75 -9.43 -9.73 -1.03
CA ALA A 75 -9.37 -11.18 -1.17
C ALA A 75 -9.60 -11.63 -2.63
N LYS A 76 -10.60 -11.04 -3.31
CA LYS A 76 -10.85 -11.29 -4.74
C LYS A 76 -9.66 -10.89 -5.60
N LEU A 77 -9.04 -9.74 -5.31
CA LEU A 77 -7.85 -9.27 -6.02
C LEU A 77 -6.67 -10.21 -5.81
N LEU A 78 -6.38 -10.60 -4.56
CA LEU A 78 -5.30 -11.56 -4.23
C LEU A 78 -5.44 -12.88 -4.99
N ASN A 79 -6.67 -13.41 -5.11
CA ASN A 79 -6.93 -14.64 -5.85
C ASN A 79 -6.76 -14.51 -7.37
N SER A 80 -6.69 -13.28 -7.90
CA SER A 80 -6.48 -13.00 -9.32
C SER A 80 -5.03 -12.65 -9.68
N ILE A 81 -4.12 -12.55 -8.70
CA ILE A 81 -2.72 -12.21 -8.96
C ILE A 81 -1.98 -13.42 -9.52
N GLU A 82 -1.28 -13.21 -10.63
CA GLU A 82 -0.33 -14.16 -11.19
C GLU A 82 1.11 -13.77 -10.82
N LEU A 83 1.94 -14.77 -10.51
CA LEU A 83 3.37 -14.54 -10.28
C LEU A 83 4.07 -14.38 -11.63
N THR A 84 4.23 -13.13 -12.05
CA THR A 84 5.01 -12.79 -13.24
C THR A 84 6.42 -12.37 -12.83
N GLY A 85 7.43 -13.17 -13.21
CA GLY A 85 8.85 -12.84 -13.07
C GLY A 85 9.57 -13.06 -14.41
N PRO A 86 10.78 -12.52 -14.59
CA PRO A 86 11.60 -12.92 -15.74
C PRO A 86 11.77 -14.44 -15.72
N GLU A 87 11.52 -15.11 -16.85
CA GLU A 87 11.91 -16.51 -17.00
C GLU A 87 13.41 -16.60 -16.76
N SER A 88 13.81 -17.39 -15.76
CA SER A 88 15.20 -17.65 -15.40
C SER A 88 15.94 -18.41 -16.48
#